data_AF-A0A941D812-F1
#
_entry.id   AF-A0A941D812-F1
#
_cell.length_a   1.000
_cell.length_b   1.000
_cell.length_c   1.000
_cell.angle_alpha   90.00
_cell.angle_beta   90.00
_cell.angle_gamma   90.00
#
_symmetry.space_group_name_H-M   'P 1'
#
loop_
_entity.id
_entity.type
_entity.pdbx_description
1 polymer ?
#
loop_
_entity_poly.entity_id
_entity_poly.type
_entity_poly.pdbx_seq_one_letter_code
_entity_poly.pdbx_strand_id
1 'polypeptide(L)'
;MTRLGPGDLGHLLRVVTPDVLVAATRDWRRRVGEYWFWQVPDAVSVDALRERGLLLGDTSDGDELVVDPARPDTLVVLPRDADDAVVVEGGLLAAVDWVLEGNLNPWVEGWTFEAPGNVTEQRPLPGDLDGAAASLAALGAHAHVVDLGDRRTFFLPSVEGRLSLHRFEDEPLVVDVSHAESADPAEIDRLLAAVGC
;
A
#
# COMPACT_ATOMS: atom_id res chain seq x y z
N MET A 1 -1.99 -13.24 -15.29
CA MET A 1 -2.06 -13.06 -13.82
C MET A 1 -0.78 -12.37 -13.43
N THR A 2 -0.83 -11.08 -13.13
CA THR A 2 0.36 -10.30 -12.75
C THR A 2 0.64 -10.60 -11.28
N ARG A 3 1.86 -11.05 -10.98
CA ARG A 3 2.29 -11.34 -9.61
C ARG A 3 3.13 -10.17 -9.13
N LEU A 4 2.62 -9.41 -8.18
CA LEU A 4 3.41 -8.40 -7.49
C LEU A 4 4.36 -9.08 -6.51
N GLY A 5 5.59 -8.57 -6.44
CA GLY A 5 6.63 -9.00 -5.50
C GLY A 5 6.44 -8.40 -4.11
N PRO A 6 7.49 -8.36 -3.27
CA PRO A 6 7.46 -7.56 -2.06
C PRO A 6 7.26 -6.07 -2.41
N GLY A 7 6.63 -5.32 -1.52
CA GLY A 7 6.38 -3.89 -1.69
C GLY A 7 5.32 -3.36 -0.74
N ASP A 8 5.06 -2.07 -0.83
CA ASP A 8 4.13 -1.34 0.02
C ASP A 8 2.88 -0.95 -0.79
N LEU A 9 1.70 -1.21 -0.21
CA LEU A 9 0.41 -0.78 -0.72
C LEU A 9 0.01 0.54 -0.08
N GLY A 10 -0.42 1.51 -0.89
CA GLY A 10 -0.88 2.81 -0.39
C GLY A 10 0.18 3.60 0.38
N HIS A 11 1.47 3.29 0.19
CA HIS A 11 2.60 3.79 1.02
C HIS A 11 2.51 3.46 2.51
N LEU A 12 1.69 2.48 2.86
CA LEU A 12 1.37 2.19 4.25
C LEU A 12 1.54 0.71 4.57
N LEU A 13 0.87 -0.15 3.80
CA LEU A 13 0.67 -1.55 4.13
C LEU A 13 1.61 -2.45 3.33
N ARG A 14 2.48 -3.17 4.02
CA ARG A 14 3.25 -4.26 3.44
C ARG A 14 2.51 -5.57 3.64
N VAL A 15 2.23 -6.27 2.54
CA VAL A 15 1.69 -7.64 2.59
C VAL A 15 2.84 -8.64 2.66
N VAL A 16 2.81 -9.52 3.65
CA VAL A 16 3.84 -10.53 3.88
C VAL A 16 3.82 -11.55 2.74
N THR A 17 4.94 -11.67 2.02
CA THR A 17 5.06 -12.59 0.89
C THR A 17 5.28 -14.03 1.36
N PRO A 18 4.89 -15.05 0.56
CA PRO A 18 5.00 -16.46 0.97
C PRO A 18 6.42 -16.91 1.35
N ASP A 19 7.46 -16.32 0.76
CA ASP A 19 8.85 -16.66 1.01
C ASP A 19 9.34 -16.21 2.40
N VAL A 20 8.74 -15.17 2.99
CA VAL A 20 9.10 -14.69 4.33
C VAL A 20 8.03 -14.97 5.40
N LEU A 21 6.82 -15.38 5.00
CA LEU A 21 5.67 -15.62 5.89
C LEU A 21 6.00 -16.47 7.12
N VAL A 22 6.72 -17.57 6.93
CA VAL A 22 7.06 -18.49 8.02
C VAL A 22 7.99 -17.84 9.05
N ALA A 23 8.96 -17.04 8.60
CA ALA A 23 9.88 -16.34 9.49
C ALA A 23 9.16 -15.19 10.20
N ALA A 24 8.47 -14.34 9.45
CA ALA A 24 7.72 -13.19 9.97
C ALA A 24 6.67 -13.63 11.02
N THR A 25 5.89 -14.68 10.73
CA THR A 25 4.90 -15.23 11.67
C THR A 25 5.53 -15.78 12.95
N ARG A 26 6.70 -16.43 12.84
CA ARG A 26 7.40 -16.98 14.02
C ARG A 26 7.87 -15.87 14.95
N ASP A 27 8.47 -14.83 14.37
CA ASP A 27 8.97 -13.68 15.12
C ASP A 27 7.83 -12.89 15.76
N TRP A 28 6.75 -12.68 15.00
CA TRP A 28 5.50 -12.11 15.48
C TRP A 28 4.95 -12.89 16.68
N ARG A 29 4.73 -14.21 16.56
CA ARG A 29 4.24 -15.08 17.65
C ARG A 29 5.10 -15.03 18.89
N ARG A 30 6.43 -15.03 18.73
CA ARG A 30 7.35 -14.91 19.87
C ARG A 30 7.09 -13.60 20.62
N ARG A 31 7.01 -12.47 19.90
CA ARG A 31 6.73 -11.16 20.49
C ARG A 31 5.35 -11.13 21.16
N VAL A 32 4.30 -11.58 20.48
CA VAL A 32 2.93 -11.51 21.03
C VAL A 32 2.65 -12.55 22.14
N GLY A 33 3.51 -13.57 22.23
CA GLY A 33 3.55 -14.51 23.35
C GLY A 33 4.15 -13.92 24.63
N GLU A 34 5.11 -13.01 24.50
CA GLU A 34 5.69 -12.26 25.63
C GLU A 34 4.77 -11.12 26.07
N TYR A 35 4.19 -10.39 25.12
CA TYR A 35 3.37 -9.21 25.39
C TYR A 35 2.13 -9.16 24.49
N TRP A 36 0.97 -8.89 25.07
CA TRP A 36 -0.27 -8.67 24.32
C TRP A 36 -1.00 -7.47 24.90
N PHE A 37 -1.16 -6.44 24.09
CA PHE A 37 -1.70 -5.15 24.52
C PHE A 37 -3.17 -4.97 24.14
N TRP A 38 -3.66 -5.72 23.15
CA TRP A 38 -4.96 -5.48 22.56
C TRP A 38 -6.12 -6.17 23.30
N GLN A 39 -7.25 -5.48 23.41
CA GLN A 39 -8.54 -6.08 23.67
C GLN A 39 -9.08 -6.64 22.35
N VAL A 40 -9.51 -7.89 22.34
CA VAL A 40 -10.14 -8.50 21.17
C VAL A 40 -11.61 -8.79 21.46
N PRO A 41 -12.49 -8.72 20.44
CA PRO A 41 -13.88 -9.15 20.61
C PRO A 41 -13.97 -10.63 21.04
N ASP A 42 -15.02 -11.02 21.77
CA ASP A 42 -15.24 -12.40 22.24
C ASP A 42 -15.19 -13.46 21.14
N ALA A 43 -15.52 -13.07 19.91
CA ALA A 43 -15.43 -13.93 18.74
C ALA A 43 -13.98 -14.30 18.37
N VAL A 44 -12.97 -13.64 18.91
CA VAL A 44 -11.55 -13.84 18.62
C VAL A 44 -10.83 -14.43 19.83
N SER A 45 -10.19 -15.58 19.62
CA SER A 45 -9.35 -16.19 20.66
C SER A 45 -7.91 -15.69 20.54
N VAL A 46 -7.44 -14.95 21.56
CA VAL A 46 -6.04 -14.53 21.68
C VAL A 46 -5.11 -15.73 21.71
N ASP A 47 -5.48 -16.79 22.45
CA ASP A 47 -4.67 -18.01 22.54
C ASP A 47 -4.56 -18.71 21.18
N ALA A 48 -5.64 -18.74 20.39
CA ALA A 48 -5.58 -19.24 19.03
C ALA A 48 -4.63 -18.42 18.14
N LEU A 49 -4.66 -17.09 18.24
CA LEU A 49 -3.75 -16.23 17.48
C LEU A 49 -2.30 -16.45 17.89
N ARG A 50 -2.00 -16.58 19.18
CA ARG A 50 -0.64 -16.89 19.68
C ARG A 50 -0.19 -18.29 19.27
N GLU A 51 -1.08 -19.27 19.33
CA GLU A 51 -0.75 -20.67 19.07
C GLU A 51 -0.61 -20.96 17.58
N ARG A 52 -1.48 -20.41 16.73
CA ARG A 52 -1.58 -20.76 15.31
C ARG A 52 -1.83 -19.57 14.35
N GLY A 53 -1.95 -18.34 14.84
CA GLY A 53 -2.16 -17.16 14.00
C GLY A 53 -1.00 -16.86 13.04
N LEU A 54 -1.32 -16.28 11.89
CA LEU A 54 -0.36 -15.88 10.86
C LEU A 54 -0.33 -14.36 10.75
N LEU A 55 0.86 -13.77 10.60
CA LEU A 55 1.03 -12.37 10.24
C LEU A 55 0.95 -12.25 8.71
N LEU A 56 -0.07 -11.58 8.20
CA LEU A 56 -0.31 -11.41 6.76
C LEU A 56 0.13 -10.04 6.24
N GLY A 57 0.27 -9.06 7.12
CA GLY A 57 0.75 -7.74 6.74
C GLY A 57 1.10 -6.91 7.96
N ASP A 58 1.87 -5.86 7.73
CA ASP A 58 2.14 -4.82 8.71
C ASP A 58 2.17 -3.45 8.04
N THR A 59 1.97 -2.40 8.81
CA THR A 59 2.22 -1.04 8.33
C THR A 59 3.65 -0.62 8.67
N SER A 60 4.21 0.33 7.91
CA SER A 60 5.49 0.99 8.24
C SER A 60 5.49 1.64 9.63
N ASP A 61 4.28 1.94 10.09
CA ASP A 61 3.97 2.56 11.36
C ASP A 61 3.89 1.55 12.53
N GLY A 62 3.69 0.26 12.25
CA GLY A 62 3.72 -0.82 13.25
C GLY A 62 2.35 -1.45 13.58
N ASP A 63 1.30 -1.15 12.80
CA ASP A 63 0.04 -1.89 12.86
C ASP A 63 0.21 -3.27 12.22
N GLU A 64 -0.59 -4.24 12.63
CA GLU A 64 -0.41 -5.64 12.22
C GLU A 64 -1.73 -6.26 11.74
N LEU A 65 -1.69 -6.98 10.63
CA LEU A 65 -2.82 -7.72 10.07
C LEU A 65 -2.57 -9.22 10.28
N VAL A 66 -3.40 -9.84 11.12
CA VAL A 66 -3.23 -11.24 11.51
C VAL A 66 -4.48 -12.05 11.23
N VAL A 67 -4.31 -13.35 11.02
CA VAL A 67 -5.42 -14.27 10.77
C VAL A 67 -5.26 -15.53 11.62
N ASP A 68 -6.37 -16.06 12.12
CA ASP A 68 -6.42 -17.45 12.58
C ASP A 68 -6.67 -18.33 11.34
N PRO A 69 -5.76 -19.24 10.95
CA PRO A 69 -5.96 -20.07 9.76
C PRO A 69 -7.20 -20.98 9.83
N ALA A 70 -7.80 -21.17 11.02
CA ALA A 70 -9.09 -21.84 11.15
C ALA A 70 -10.29 -20.97 10.72
N ARG A 71 -10.09 -19.66 10.54
CA ARG A 71 -11.07 -18.66 10.11
C ARG A 71 -10.42 -17.69 9.10
N PRO A 72 -10.08 -18.18 7.89
CA PRO A 72 -9.29 -17.41 6.92
C PRO A 72 -10.02 -16.17 6.37
N ASP A 73 -11.34 -16.12 6.48
CA ASP A 73 -12.17 -15.00 6.01
C ASP A 73 -12.30 -13.88 7.06
N THR A 74 -11.70 -14.03 8.24
CA THR A 74 -11.80 -13.08 9.35
C THR A 74 -10.39 -12.64 9.76
N LEU A 75 -9.99 -11.43 9.37
CA LEU A 75 -8.73 -10.85 9.80
C LEU A 75 -8.92 -10.03 11.07
N VAL A 76 -7.87 -9.98 11.86
CA VAL A 76 -7.77 -9.13 13.05
C VAL A 76 -6.68 -8.12 12.77
N VAL A 77 -7.04 -6.85 12.78
CA VAL A 77 -6.11 -5.73 12.72
C VAL A 77 -5.76 -5.35 14.15
N LEU A 78 -4.46 -5.21 14.41
CA LEU A 78 -3.89 -4.82 15.70
C LEU A 78 -3.27 -3.42 15.52
N PRO A 79 -4.01 -2.34 15.82
CA PRO A 79 -3.51 -0.99 15.62
C PRO A 79 -2.43 -0.66 16.64
N ARG A 80 -1.40 0.10 16.26
CA ARG A 80 -0.32 0.48 17.17
C ARG A 80 -0.76 1.49 18.25
N ASP A 81 -1.69 2.37 17.88
CA ASP A 81 -2.11 3.55 18.67
C ASP A 81 -3.49 3.36 19.34
N ALA A 82 -4.01 2.12 19.36
CA ALA A 82 -5.26 1.78 20.02
C ALA A 82 -5.17 0.44 20.73
N ASP A 83 -5.82 0.35 21.90
CA ASP A 83 -5.90 -0.88 22.67
C ASP A 83 -6.94 -1.85 22.07
N ASP A 84 -7.92 -1.38 21.29
CA ASP A 84 -8.95 -2.26 20.72
C ASP A 84 -8.53 -2.80 19.35
N ALA A 85 -8.52 -4.13 19.21
CA ALA A 85 -8.34 -4.80 17.92
C ALA A 85 -9.60 -4.68 17.06
N VAL A 86 -9.41 -4.56 15.74
CA VAL A 86 -10.50 -4.48 14.77
C VAL A 86 -10.64 -5.82 14.06
N VAL A 87 -11.88 -6.30 13.92
CA VAL A 87 -12.19 -7.51 13.14
C VAL A 87 -12.73 -7.09 11.79
N VAL A 88 -12.09 -7.59 10.72
CA VAL A 88 -12.51 -7.36 9.34
C VAL A 88 -12.89 -8.69 8.71
N GLU A 89 -14.15 -8.80 8.32
CA GLU A 89 -14.69 -9.96 7.61
C GLU A 89 -14.48 -9.82 6.09
N GLY A 90 -14.44 -10.94 5.37
CA GLY A 90 -14.24 -10.96 3.91
C GLY A 90 -12.82 -11.28 3.46
N GLY A 91 -11.94 -11.67 4.39
CA GLY A 91 -10.59 -12.13 4.10
C GLY A 91 -9.58 -11.01 3.84
N LEU A 92 -8.40 -11.37 3.34
CA LEU A 92 -7.25 -10.46 3.25
C LEU A 92 -7.55 -9.22 2.40
N LEU A 93 -8.23 -9.37 1.27
CA LEU A 93 -8.53 -8.23 0.39
C LEU A 93 -9.46 -7.22 1.08
N ALA A 94 -10.47 -7.68 1.82
CA ALA A 94 -11.36 -6.79 2.56
C ALA A 94 -10.60 -6.03 3.68
N ALA A 95 -9.64 -6.68 4.33
CA ALA A 95 -8.79 -6.00 5.31
C ALA A 95 -7.84 -4.99 4.67
N VAL A 96 -7.27 -5.33 3.50
CA VAL A 96 -6.46 -4.39 2.71
C VAL A 96 -7.30 -3.18 2.32
N ASP A 97 -8.49 -3.40 1.74
CA ASP A 97 -9.45 -2.33 1.42
C ASP A 97 -9.71 -1.45 2.64
N TRP A 98 -10.05 -2.06 3.79
CA TRP A 98 -10.30 -1.34 5.03
C TRP A 98 -9.11 -0.48 5.47
N VAL A 99 -7.87 -0.98 5.37
CA VAL A 99 -6.67 -0.18 5.68
C VAL A 99 -6.51 0.98 4.67
N LEU A 100 -6.67 0.69 3.38
CA LEU A 100 -6.50 1.65 2.28
C LEU A 100 -7.63 2.68 2.17
N GLU A 101 -8.76 2.49 2.87
CA GLU A 101 -9.81 3.49 3.10
C GLU A 101 -9.42 4.53 4.17
N GLY A 102 -8.25 4.37 4.79
CA GLY A 102 -7.69 5.34 5.74
C GLY A 102 -8.12 5.11 7.19
N ASN A 103 -8.65 3.93 7.51
CA ASN A 103 -9.10 3.61 8.86
C ASN A 103 -7.96 3.50 9.88
N LEU A 104 -6.71 3.27 9.44
CA LEU A 104 -5.52 3.34 10.30
C LEU A 104 -4.77 4.66 10.15
N ASN A 105 -4.64 5.15 8.91
CA ASN A 105 -3.93 6.37 8.60
C ASN A 105 -4.67 7.13 7.48
N PRO A 106 -5.15 8.36 7.72
CA PRO A 106 -5.94 9.12 6.75
C PRO A 106 -5.12 9.57 5.52
N TRP A 107 -3.80 9.44 5.55
CA TRP A 107 -2.89 9.84 4.46
C TRP A 107 -2.57 8.71 3.48
N VAL A 108 -3.27 7.57 3.58
CA VAL A 108 -3.06 6.42 2.68
C VAL A 108 -3.45 6.74 1.24
N GLU A 109 -2.65 6.28 0.28
CA GLU A 109 -2.86 6.58 -1.14
C GLU A 109 -3.76 5.56 -1.87
N GLY A 110 -4.65 4.89 -1.15
CA GLY A 110 -5.51 3.85 -1.73
C GLY A 110 -4.71 2.70 -2.36
N TRP A 111 -5.23 2.14 -3.46
CA TRP A 111 -4.62 1.01 -4.18
C TRP A 111 -3.46 1.42 -5.08
N THR A 112 -2.39 1.95 -4.48
CA THR A 112 -1.08 2.12 -5.12
C THR A 112 -0.12 1.02 -4.65
N PHE A 113 0.92 0.74 -5.44
CA PHE A 113 1.95 -0.24 -5.09
C PHE A 113 3.34 0.33 -5.37
N GLU A 114 4.25 0.20 -4.42
CA GLU A 114 5.65 0.59 -4.54
C GLU A 114 6.56 -0.60 -4.24
N ALA A 115 7.38 -0.99 -5.23
CA ALA A 115 8.35 -2.05 -5.06
C ALA A 115 9.61 -1.52 -4.36
N PRO A 116 10.28 -2.34 -3.52
CA PRO A 116 11.52 -1.94 -2.88
C PRO A 116 12.60 -1.72 -3.94
N GLY A 117 13.34 -0.62 -3.80
CA GLY A 117 14.43 -0.27 -4.73
C GLY A 117 13.99 0.47 -5.98
N ASN A 118 12.73 0.92 -6.08
CA ASN A 118 12.32 1.82 -7.14
C ASN A 118 13.13 3.13 -7.10
N VAL A 119 13.49 3.61 -8.29
CA VAL A 119 14.05 4.94 -8.49
C VAL A 119 12.89 5.92 -8.50
N THR A 120 13.05 7.02 -7.77
CA THR A 120 12.03 8.08 -7.66
C THR A 120 12.63 9.40 -8.12
N GLU A 121 12.00 10.04 -9.08
CA GLU A 121 12.38 11.35 -9.62
C GLU A 121 11.23 12.34 -9.50
N GLN A 122 11.52 13.53 -8.95
CA GLN A 122 10.57 14.62 -8.89
C GLN A 122 10.94 15.73 -9.90
N ARG A 123 9.96 16.22 -10.66
CA ARG A 123 10.11 17.34 -11.59
C ARG A 123 9.00 18.38 -11.40
N PRO A 124 9.25 19.66 -11.69
CA PRO A 124 8.19 20.66 -11.77
C PRO A 124 7.20 20.27 -12.88
N LEU A 125 5.91 20.32 -12.60
CA LEU A 125 4.85 20.06 -13.57
C LEU A 125 4.37 21.38 -14.18
N PRO A 126 4.62 21.64 -15.48
CA PRO A 126 4.07 22.82 -16.13
C PRO A 126 2.55 22.70 -16.34
N GLY A 127 1.86 23.82 -16.26
CA GLY A 127 0.41 23.89 -16.53
C GLY A 127 -0.44 23.60 -15.30
N ASP A 128 -1.52 22.84 -15.50
CA ASP A 128 -2.50 22.51 -14.47
C ASP A 128 -2.68 21.00 -14.29
N LEU A 129 -3.12 20.61 -13.10
CA LEU A 129 -3.27 19.20 -12.69
C LEU A 129 -4.22 18.43 -13.61
N ASP A 130 -5.35 19.02 -13.98
CA ASP A 130 -6.39 18.35 -14.76
C ASP A 130 -5.98 18.13 -16.22
N GLY A 131 -5.32 19.11 -16.83
CA GLY A 131 -4.75 19.00 -18.17
C GLY A 131 -3.66 17.93 -18.27
N ALA A 132 -2.75 17.90 -17.29
CA ALA A 132 -1.71 16.88 -17.21
C ALA A 132 -2.31 15.48 -17.00
N ALA A 133 -3.26 15.36 -16.07
CA ALA A 133 -3.95 14.10 -15.80
C ALA A 133 -4.72 13.58 -17.01
N ALA A 134 -5.43 14.45 -17.74
CA ALA A 134 -6.16 14.08 -18.95
C ALA A 134 -5.21 13.57 -20.04
N SER A 135 -4.04 14.22 -20.20
CA SER A 135 -3.02 13.81 -21.17
C SER A 135 -2.43 12.44 -20.83
N LEU A 136 -2.10 12.20 -19.57
CA LEU A 136 -1.60 10.90 -19.12
C LEU A 136 -2.68 9.80 -19.20
N ALA A 137 -3.93 10.12 -18.88
CA ALA A 137 -5.05 9.20 -19.05
C ALA A 137 -5.25 8.81 -20.52
N ALA A 138 -5.13 9.77 -21.44
CA ALA A 138 -5.27 9.55 -22.88
C ALA A 138 -4.17 8.64 -23.47
N LEU A 139 -3.01 8.49 -22.81
CA LEU A 139 -2.00 7.52 -23.23
C LEU A 139 -2.47 6.06 -23.06
N GLY A 140 -3.43 5.80 -22.16
CA GLY A 140 -3.92 4.44 -21.88
C GLY A 140 -2.85 3.49 -21.31
N ALA A 141 -1.73 4.03 -20.79
CA ALA A 141 -0.63 3.26 -20.24
C ALA A 141 -0.83 2.86 -18.76
N HIS A 142 -1.85 3.43 -18.11
CA HIS A 142 -2.15 3.17 -16.71
C HIS A 142 -3.11 1.99 -16.54
N ALA A 143 -2.96 1.24 -15.46
CA ALA A 143 -3.93 0.20 -15.07
C ALA A 143 -4.93 0.68 -14.01
N HIS A 144 -4.56 1.68 -13.22
CA HIS A 144 -5.40 2.25 -12.17
C HIS A 144 -5.04 3.73 -11.94
N VAL A 145 -6.01 4.50 -11.45
CA VAL A 145 -5.84 5.90 -11.07
C VAL A 145 -6.46 6.10 -9.70
N VAL A 146 -5.68 6.69 -8.79
CA VAL A 146 -6.16 7.16 -7.49
C VAL A 146 -6.24 8.69 -7.52
N ASP A 147 -7.36 9.24 -7.05
CA ASP A 147 -7.60 10.68 -6.98
C ASP A 147 -7.87 11.06 -5.51
N LEU A 148 -7.03 11.96 -4.99
CA LEU A 148 -7.09 12.48 -3.62
C LEU A 148 -7.23 14.01 -3.63
N GLY A 149 -7.89 14.58 -4.65
CA GLY A 149 -8.15 16.00 -4.75
C GLY A 149 -6.97 16.77 -5.34
N ASP A 150 -5.97 17.12 -4.53
CA ASP A 150 -4.76 17.84 -4.96
C ASP A 150 -3.65 16.92 -5.48
N ARG A 151 -3.89 15.60 -5.41
CA ARG A 151 -3.01 14.55 -5.92
C ARG A 151 -3.78 13.56 -6.78
N ARG A 152 -3.18 13.22 -7.93
CA ARG A 152 -3.67 12.16 -8.82
C ARG A 152 -2.52 11.23 -9.20
N THR A 153 -2.64 9.95 -8.82
CA THR A 153 -1.60 8.94 -8.99
C THR A 153 -2.02 7.90 -10.02
N PHE A 154 -1.20 7.69 -11.05
CA PHE A 154 -1.40 6.71 -12.10
C PHE A 154 -0.47 5.53 -11.86
N PHE A 155 -1.03 4.32 -11.77
CA PHE A 155 -0.23 3.10 -11.70
C PHE A 155 0.14 2.63 -13.11
N LEU A 156 1.43 2.44 -13.37
CA LEU A 156 2.01 2.25 -14.70
C LEU A 156 2.76 0.91 -14.77
N PRO A 157 2.08 -0.17 -15.22
CA PRO A 157 2.70 -1.49 -15.27
C PRO A 157 3.93 -1.59 -16.17
N SER A 158 4.04 -0.75 -17.22
CA SER A 158 5.16 -0.77 -18.17
C SER A 158 6.51 -0.41 -17.54
N VAL A 159 6.49 0.32 -16.42
CA VAL A 159 7.69 0.75 -15.68
C VAL A 159 7.73 0.17 -14.26
N GLU A 160 6.82 -0.75 -13.94
CA GLU A 160 6.66 -1.34 -12.60
C GLU A 160 6.60 -0.28 -11.49
N GLY A 161 5.84 0.79 -11.73
CA GLY A 161 5.81 1.94 -10.85
C GLY A 161 4.60 2.84 -11.04
N ARG A 162 4.77 4.12 -10.73
CA ARG A 162 3.69 5.11 -10.70
C ARG A 162 4.15 6.47 -11.18
N LEU A 163 3.20 7.28 -11.62
CA LEU A 163 3.38 8.70 -11.86
C LEU A 163 2.32 9.47 -11.08
N SER A 164 2.75 10.34 -10.17
CA SER A 164 1.89 11.11 -9.28
C SER A 164 1.98 12.58 -9.59
N LEU A 165 0.86 13.18 -9.97
CA LEU A 165 0.70 14.62 -10.19
C LEU A 165 0.15 15.20 -8.90
N HIS A 166 0.85 16.15 -8.28
CA HIS A 166 0.33 16.73 -7.04
C HIS A 166 0.90 18.10 -6.72
N ARG A 167 0.22 18.79 -5.82
CA ARG A 167 0.70 20.01 -5.18
C ARG A 167 0.76 19.78 -3.68
N PHE A 168 1.90 20.12 -3.06
CA PHE A 168 1.96 20.24 -1.60
C PHE A 168 1.66 21.68 -1.20
N GLU A 169 0.50 21.93 -0.60
CA GLU A 169 0.13 23.25 -0.06
C GLU A 169 0.33 24.40 -1.07
N ASP A 170 1.16 25.39 -0.73
CA ASP A 170 1.50 26.57 -1.53
C ASP A 170 2.69 26.34 -2.49
N GLU A 171 3.14 25.10 -2.67
CA GLU A 171 4.24 24.77 -3.57
C GLU A 171 3.81 24.72 -5.05
N PRO A 172 4.78 24.83 -5.99
CA PRO A 172 4.51 24.55 -7.39
C PRO A 172 3.96 23.13 -7.57
N LEU A 173 3.17 22.96 -8.63
CA LEU A 173 2.73 21.64 -9.05
C LEU A 173 3.95 20.79 -9.44
N VAL A 174 3.99 19.55 -9.00
CA VAL A 174 5.09 18.61 -9.26
C VAL A 174 4.57 17.31 -9.88
N VAL A 175 5.44 16.66 -10.62
CA VAL A 175 5.30 15.26 -11.03
C VAL A 175 6.36 14.45 -10.29
N ASP A 176 5.91 13.38 -9.66
CA ASP A 176 6.77 12.35 -9.08
C ASP A 176 6.62 11.07 -9.92
N VAL A 177 7.72 10.56 -10.47
CA VAL A 177 7.76 9.29 -11.17
C VAL A 177 8.60 8.30 -10.38
N SER A 178 7.98 7.19 -9.99
CA SER A 178 8.63 6.04 -9.37
C SER A 178 8.61 4.88 -10.37
N HIS A 179 9.73 4.21 -10.56
CA HIS A 179 9.86 3.10 -11.49
C HIS A 179 10.94 2.10 -11.04
N ALA A 180 10.87 0.87 -11.54
CA ALA A 180 11.93 -0.11 -11.32
C ALA A 180 13.25 0.36 -11.96
N GLU A 181 14.40 0.00 -11.38
CA GLU A 181 15.73 0.27 -11.97
C GLU A 181 15.89 -0.30 -13.38
N SER A 182 15.15 -1.38 -13.71
CA SER A 182 15.15 -2.02 -15.02
C SER A 182 14.16 -1.42 -16.02
N ALA A 183 13.41 -0.39 -15.66
CA ALA A 183 12.45 0.25 -16.55
C ALA A 183 13.14 0.86 -17.79
N ASP A 184 12.46 0.81 -18.94
CA ASP A 184 12.97 1.41 -20.18
C ASP A 184 12.96 2.94 -20.04
N PRO A 185 14.13 3.62 -20.12
CA PRO A 185 14.20 5.07 -20.05
C PRO A 185 13.33 5.78 -21.09
N ALA A 186 13.15 5.19 -22.28
CA ALA A 186 12.33 5.78 -23.33
C ALA A 186 10.84 5.80 -22.98
N GLU A 187 10.37 4.83 -22.18
CA GLU A 187 8.99 4.81 -21.70
C GLU A 187 8.78 5.87 -20.61
N ILE A 188 9.76 6.05 -19.72
CA ILE A 188 9.74 7.12 -18.71
C ILE A 188 9.69 8.49 -19.38
N ASP A 189 10.56 8.73 -20.37
CA ASP A 189 10.58 9.97 -21.15
C ASP A 189 9.23 10.21 -21.86
N ARG A 190 8.61 9.16 -22.42
CA ARG A 190 7.28 9.25 -23.05
C ARG A 190 6.19 9.67 -22.07
N LEU A 191 6.20 9.11 -20.86
CA LEU A 191 5.23 9.41 -19.80
C LEU A 191 5.40 10.86 -19.30
N LEU A 192 6.63 11.29 -19.07
CA LEU A 192 6.95 12.66 -18.65
C LEU A 192 6.60 13.69 -19.73
N ALA A 193 6.90 13.40 -21.00
CA ALA A 193 6.56 14.28 -22.11
C ALA A 193 5.05 14.49 -22.25
N ALA A 194 4.23 13.48 -21.91
CA ALA A 194 2.77 13.61 -21.95
C ALA A 194 2.22 14.58 -20.91
N VAL A 195 2.97 14.86 -19.85
CA VAL A 195 2.64 15.87 -18.83
C VAL A 195 3.49 17.14 -18.97
N GLY A 196 4.22 17.28 -20.09
CA GLY A 196 5.00 18.47 -20.42
C GLY A 196 6.38 18.55 -19.76
N CYS A 197 6.89 17.45 -19.21
CA CYS A 197 8.21 17.35 -18.57
C CYS A 197 9.28 16.74 -19.47
#